data_AF-H3KFC0-F1
#
_entry.id   AF-H3KFC0-F1
#
_cell.length_a   1.000
_cell.length_b   1.000
_cell.length_c   1.000
_cell.angle_alpha   90.00
_cell.angle_beta   90.00
_cell.angle_gamma   90.00
#
_symmetry.space_group_name_H-M   'P 1'
#
loop_
_entity.id
_entity.type
_entity.pdbx_description
1 polymer ?
#
loop_
_entity_poly.entity_id
_entity_poly.type
_entity_poly.pdbx_seq_one_letter_code
_entity_poly.pdbx_strand_id
1 'polypeptide(L)'
;MNELLGTLTAKLSTPQGLIIAALGAFILVTLLVSFAVFRMIFRKKSDARDVPRIPVDPLTDEEEDEGETGGPWKKAPIALARLRFGMAPFELPQEPQLTPPHAAPVQEPQPVQAHQVQQAPYAEPLRPAQPVQAVQHPQPAPQPLPRLLYTLPFQSRRSLRPAHADICGMGIEAVFFPPEEAAADTDPARRLVPFLPAGVGRVLTTEGDGVRFRMGELVAEPDAVIELPAGLIILEVKPKGGRPDDPLNWAQTIREKDLLQTLAAAIAAAHQTGRPAAAVLRTTNAVYFLRPGPAAVKFLADAIEPAHELWRATSGDDRPGIAALDFAAIVAAPFARRWPKPEHEGHRDGRERHKAMLQP
;
A
#
# COMPACT_ATOMS: atom_id res chain seq x y z
N MET A 1 37.47 -27.91 -43.07
CA MET A 1 38.03 -27.19 -41.91
C MET A 1 38.98 -26.07 -42.34
N ASN A 2 39.99 -26.35 -43.17
CA ASN A 2 40.99 -25.34 -43.60
C ASN A 2 40.40 -24.15 -44.39
N GLU A 3 39.41 -24.34 -45.26
CA GLU A 3 38.75 -23.23 -45.98
C GLU A 3 37.94 -22.31 -45.05
N LEU A 4 37.36 -22.87 -43.98
CA LEU A 4 36.58 -22.11 -42.99
C LEU A 4 37.49 -21.23 -42.13
N LEU A 5 38.69 -21.74 -41.81
CA LEU A 5 39.76 -20.96 -41.18
C LEU A 5 40.30 -19.86 -42.11
N GLY A 6 40.51 -20.16 -43.40
CA GLY A 6 40.98 -19.19 -44.40
C GLY A 6 40.00 -18.03 -44.68
N THR A 7 38.69 -18.30 -44.63
CA THR A 7 37.66 -17.26 -44.78
C THR A 7 37.46 -16.44 -43.50
N LEU A 8 37.69 -17.01 -42.32
CA LEU A 8 37.72 -16.27 -41.05
C LEU A 8 38.93 -15.31 -40.97
N THR A 9 40.13 -15.77 -41.32
CA THR A 9 41.33 -14.91 -41.31
C THR A 9 41.22 -13.76 -42.31
N ALA A 10 40.74 -14.03 -43.53
CA ALA A 10 40.53 -12.98 -44.55
C ALA A 10 39.54 -11.88 -44.10
N LYS A 11 38.48 -12.23 -43.37
CA LYS A 11 37.53 -11.24 -42.83
C LYS A 11 38.12 -10.46 -41.64
N LEU A 12 38.90 -11.11 -40.78
CA LEU A 12 39.58 -10.49 -39.64
C LEU A 12 40.66 -9.48 -40.04
N SER A 13 41.22 -9.56 -41.25
CA SER A 13 42.18 -8.58 -41.78
C SER A 13 41.56 -7.26 -42.26
N THR A 14 40.23 -7.10 -42.21
CA THR A 14 39.56 -5.85 -42.58
C THR A 14 39.36 -4.94 -41.35
N PRO A 15 39.37 -3.59 -41.49
CA PRO A 15 39.10 -2.68 -40.37
C PRO A 15 37.75 -2.96 -39.69
N GLN A 16 36.72 -3.32 -40.45
CA GLN A 16 35.40 -3.69 -39.93
C GLN A 16 35.43 -5.04 -39.19
N GLY A 17 36.17 -6.04 -39.69
CA GLY A 17 36.37 -7.32 -39.02
C GLY A 17 37.08 -7.19 -37.68
N LEU A 18 38.09 -6.31 -37.59
CA LEU A 18 38.77 -5.99 -36.33
C LEU A 18 37.83 -5.34 -35.30
N ILE A 19 36.96 -4.41 -35.73
CA ILE A 19 35.95 -3.79 -34.84
C ILE A 19 34.98 -4.84 -34.30
N ILE A 20 34.47 -5.74 -35.15
CA ILE A 20 33.55 -6.81 -34.75
C ILE A 20 34.24 -7.78 -33.78
N ALA A 21 35.49 -8.16 -34.05
CA ALA A 21 36.27 -9.01 -33.15
C ALA A 21 36.55 -8.34 -31.79
N ALA A 22 36.87 -7.04 -31.78
CA ALA A 22 37.06 -6.27 -30.56
C ALA A 22 35.75 -6.16 -29.74
N LEU A 23 34.60 -5.95 -30.39
CA LEU A 23 33.29 -5.94 -29.72
C LEU A 23 32.96 -7.31 -29.10
N GLY A 24 33.18 -8.40 -29.86
CA GLY A 24 32.97 -9.76 -29.38
C GLY A 24 33.87 -10.12 -28.19
N ALA A 25 35.15 -9.74 -28.25
CA ALA A 25 36.09 -9.89 -27.15
C ALA A 25 35.69 -9.06 -25.93
N PHE A 26 35.24 -7.81 -26.13
CA PHE A 26 34.75 -6.96 -25.04
C PHE A 26 33.54 -7.57 -24.35
N ILE A 27 32.52 -8.02 -25.10
CA ILE A 27 31.34 -8.70 -24.56
C ILE A 27 31.75 -9.96 -23.77
N LEU A 28 32.66 -10.78 -24.31
CA LEU A 28 33.14 -11.99 -23.63
C LEU A 28 33.87 -11.66 -22.31
N VAL A 29 34.73 -10.63 -22.30
CA VAL A 29 35.41 -10.15 -21.09
C VAL A 29 34.40 -9.61 -20.08
N THR A 30 33.42 -8.82 -20.49
CA THR A 30 32.36 -8.31 -19.61
C THR A 30 31.55 -9.45 -18.97
N LEU A 31 31.20 -10.50 -19.74
CA LEU A 31 30.52 -11.68 -19.22
C LEU A 31 31.40 -12.47 -18.23
N LEU A 32 32.69 -12.64 -18.53
CA LEU A 32 33.63 -13.32 -17.62
C LEU A 32 33.84 -12.55 -16.31
N VAL A 33 33.97 -11.23 -16.36
CA VAL A 33 34.05 -10.37 -15.17
C VAL A 33 32.75 -10.41 -14.38
N SER A 34 31.59 -10.33 -15.04
CA SER A 34 30.29 -10.44 -14.37
C SER A 34 30.12 -11.79 -13.67
N PHE A 35 30.54 -12.89 -14.32
CA PHE A 35 30.53 -14.23 -13.74
C PHE A 35 31.52 -14.38 -12.57
N ALA A 36 32.70 -13.76 -12.65
CA ALA A 36 33.68 -13.76 -11.57
C ALA A 36 33.17 -12.99 -10.33
N VAL A 37 32.57 -11.81 -10.53
CA VAL A 37 31.94 -11.02 -9.46
C VAL A 37 30.76 -11.79 -8.84
N PHE A 38 29.89 -12.37 -9.66
CA PHE A 38 28.80 -13.23 -9.20
C PHE A 38 29.34 -14.40 -8.34
N ARG A 39 30.34 -15.15 -8.84
CA ARG A 39 30.96 -16.26 -8.11
C ARG A 39 31.64 -15.80 -6.81
N MET A 40 32.22 -14.61 -6.76
CA MET A 40 32.83 -14.04 -5.54
C MET A 40 31.78 -13.69 -4.48
N ILE A 41 30.67 -13.06 -4.88
CA ILE A 41 29.54 -12.74 -3.98
C ILE A 41 28.92 -14.03 -3.41
N PHE A 42 28.73 -15.06 -4.25
CA PHE A 42 28.11 -16.31 -3.81
C PHE A 42 29.07 -17.22 -3.02
N ARG A 43 30.39 -17.21 -3.27
CA ARG A 43 31.38 -17.92 -2.41
C ARG A 43 31.44 -17.35 -1.00
N LYS A 44 31.28 -16.04 -0.80
CA LYS A 44 31.26 -15.44 0.55
C LYS A 44 30.07 -15.90 1.40
N LYS A 45 29.08 -16.58 0.82
CA LYS A 45 27.88 -17.10 1.50
C LYS A 45 28.01 -18.57 1.95
N SER A 46 29.04 -19.31 1.54
CA SER A 46 29.28 -20.70 1.96
C SER A 46 30.11 -20.81 3.25
N ASP A 47 31.08 -19.92 3.47
CA ASP A 47 32.03 -20.02 4.59
C ASP A 47 31.47 -19.46 5.92
N ALA A 48 30.23 -18.96 5.93
CA ALA A 48 29.58 -18.35 7.11
C ALA A 48 28.51 -19.27 7.74
N ARG A 49 28.79 -20.58 7.83
CA ARG A 49 27.93 -21.59 8.47
C ARG A 49 28.68 -22.51 9.44
N ASP A 50 29.45 -21.92 10.34
CA ASP A 50 29.70 -22.55 11.64
C ASP A 50 28.87 -21.82 12.71
N VAL A 51 27.76 -22.46 13.09
CA VAL A 51 26.95 -22.11 14.26
C VAL A 51 26.95 -23.35 15.16
N PRO A 52 27.26 -23.24 16.47
CA PRO A 52 27.35 -24.41 17.32
C PRO A 52 26.04 -25.18 17.37
N ARG A 53 26.08 -26.48 17.02
CA ARG A 53 24.96 -27.39 17.26
C ARG A 53 24.89 -27.68 18.76
N ILE A 54 23.81 -27.26 19.40
CA ILE A 54 23.42 -27.78 20.71
C ILE A 54 23.03 -29.27 20.50
N PRO A 55 23.52 -30.22 21.31
CA PRO A 55 23.14 -31.62 21.18
C PRO A 55 21.64 -31.79 21.48
N VAL A 56 20.95 -32.53 20.62
CA VAL A 56 19.60 -33.04 20.92
C VAL A 56 19.77 -34.49 21.34
N ASP A 57 19.48 -34.78 22.60
CA ASP A 57 19.53 -36.13 23.14
C ASP A 57 18.27 -36.91 22.70
N PRO A 58 18.37 -38.09 22.06
CA PRO A 58 17.22 -38.81 21.54
C PRO A 58 16.87 -40.01 22.42
N LEU A 59 15.78 -39.93 23.19
CA LEU A 59 14.95 -41.07 23.64
C LEU A 59 13.82 -40.60 24.57
N THR A 60 12.58 -40.69 24.10
CA THR A 60 11.44 -41.42 24.72
C THR A 60 10.16 -41.00 24.01
N ASP A 61 9.59 -41.90 23.22
CA ASP A 61 8.14 -41.96 23.04
C ASP A 61 7.54 -42.54 24.34
N GLU A 62 6.42 -41.99 24.83
CA GLU A 62 5.26 -42.76 25.35
C GLU A 62 4.14 -41.85 25.88
N GLU A 63 2.95 -42.07 25.33
CA GLU A 63 1.60 -42.07 25.94
C GLU A 63 0.98 -40.83 26.64
N GLU A 64 -0.33 -40.97 26.86
CA GLU A 64 -1.33 -39.97 27.22
C GLU A 64 -1.47 -39.83 28.74
N ASP A 65 -1.96 -38.68 29.25
CA ASP A 65 -3.27 -38.56 29.92
C ASP A 65 -3.56 -37.10 30.36
N GLU A 66 -4.79 -36.83 30.79
CA GLU A 66 -5.32 -35.51 31.17
C GLU A 66 -4.77 -34.94 32.50
N GLY A 67 -4.72 -33.61 32.61
CA GLY A 67 -4.42 -32.93 33.87
C GLY A 67 -4.39 -31.40 33.72
N GLU A 68 -5.39 -30.71 34.28
CA GLU A 68 -5.37 -29.25 34.38
C GLU A 68 -4.24 -28.78 35.32
N THR A 69 -3.36 -27.87 34.85
CA THR A 69 -2.93 -26.67 35.62
C THR A 69 -2.04 -25.71 34.82
N GLY A 70 -2.47 -24.44 34.73
CA GLY A 70 -1.66 -23.21 34.60
C GLY A 70 -0.44 -23.15 33.65
N GLY A 71 -0.62 -22.58 32.44
CA GLY A 71 0.49 -22.12 31.58
C GLY A 71 0.08 -21.00 30.61
N PRO A 72 0.90 -19.94 30.40
CA PRO A 72 0.45 -18.68 29.78
C PRO A 72 0.48 -18.67 28.24
N TRP A 73 -0.10 -19.67 27.58
CA TRP A 73 -0.05 -19.80 26.11
C TRP A 73 -1.42 -19.69 25.39
N LYS A 74 -2.50 -19.35 26.12
CA LYS A 74 -3.83 -19.05 25.54
C LYS A 74 -3.98 -17.59 25.06
N LYS A 75 -3.10 -17.14 24.15
CA LYS A 75 -3.32 -15.93 23.31
C LYS A 75 -2.76 -16.12 21.90
N ALA A 76 -3.38 -16.99 21.10
CA ALA A 76 -3.26 -16.88 19.65
C ALA A 76 -3.79 -15.49 19.23
N PRO A 77 -3.01 -14.64 18.55
CA PRO A 77 -3.43 -13.29 18.23
C PRO A 77 -4.60 -13.29 17.23
N ILE A 78 -5.49 -12.31 17.41
CA ILE A 78 -6.73 -12.08 16.63
C ILE A 78 -6.48 -12.01 15.11
N ALA A 79 -5.24 -11.74 14.69
CA ALA A 79 -4.78 -11.78 13.30
C ALA A 79 -5.15 -13.08 12.55
N LEU A 80 -5.10 -14.25 13.18
CA LEU A 80 -5.36 -15.53 12.48
C LEU A 80 -6.86 -15.79 12.25
N ALA A 81 -7.74 -15.22 13.07
CA ALA A 81 -9.19 -15.37 12.93
C ALA A 81 -9.76 -14.54 11.77
N ARG A 82 -9.09 -13.44 11.40
CA ARG A 82 -9.49 -12.54 10.30
C ARG A 82 -9.11 -13.03 8.90
N LEU A 83 -8.29 -14.09 8.82
CA LEU A 83 -7.82 -14.72 7.58
C LEU A 83 -8.40 -16.13 7.37
N ARG A 84 -9.32 -16.58 8.23
CA ARG A 84 -9.94 -17.91 8.16
C ARG A 84 -11.45 -17.78 8.02
N PHE A 85 -12.01 -18.59 7.11
CA PHE A 85 -13.43 -18.75 6.79
C PHE A 85 -14.10 -17.62 5.99
N GLY A 86 -14.19 -17.83 4.68
CA GLY A 86 -15.41 -17.46 3.95
C GLY A 86 -16.34 -18.67 3.93
N MET A 87 -17.54 -18.53 4.51
CA MET A 87 -18.81 -19.26 4.23
C MET A 87 -19.76 -19.24 5.46
N ALA A 88 -20.39 -18.10 5.69
CA ALA A 88 -21.71 -17.92 6.32
C ALA A 88 -22.15 -16.46 6.06
N PRO A 89 -23.44 -16.14 5.91
CA PRO A 89 -23.86 -14.76 5.67
C PRO A 89 -23.55 -13.88 6.88
N PHE A 90 -23.12 -12.65 6.62
CA PHE A 90 -23.00 -11.62 7.64
C PHE A 90 -24.41 -11.28 8.15
N GLU A 91 -24.69 -11.50 9.44
CA GLU A 91 -25.82 -10.80 10.06
C GLU A 91 -25.56 -9.30 9.90
N LEU A 92 -26.46 -8.61 9.22
CA LEU A 92 -26.48 -7.14 9.22
C LEU A 92 -26.37 -6.66 10.67
N PRO A 93 -25.58 -5.62 10.96
CA PRO A 93 -25.70 -4.95 12.25
C PRO A 93 -27.16 -4.53 12.34
N GLN A 94 -27.87 -4.97 13.39
CA GLN A 94 -29.26 -4.57 13.56
C GLN A 94 -29.30 -3.04 13.53
N GLU A 95 -30.02 -2.53 12.56
CA GLU A 95 -30.40 -1.12 12.53
C GLU A 95 -31.04 -0.84 13.90
N PRO A 96 -30.52 0.13 14.69
CA PRO A 96 -31.04 0.37 16.02
C PRO A 96 -32.52 0.71 15.85
N GLN A 97 -33.39 -0.17 16.34
CA GLN A 97 -34.83 -0.02 16.15
C GLN A 97 -35.23 1.37 16.65
N LEU A 98 -35.67 2.21 15.73
CA LEU A 98 -36.28 3.50 16.04
C LEU A 98 -37.58 3.20 16.78
N THR A 99 -37.50 3.14 18.10
CA THR A 99 -38.67 3.23 18.97
C THR A 99 -39.42 4.50 18.55
N PRO A 100 -40.72 4.38 18.21
CA PRO A 100 -41.47 5.53 17.72
C PRO A 100 -41.44 6.64 18.77
N PRO A 101 -41.11 7.90 18.41
CA PRO A 101 -41.00 8.97 19.38
C PRO A 101 -42.35 9.17 20.06
N HIS A 102 -42.37 8.96 21.37
CA HIS A 102 -43.51 9.25 22.22
C HIS A 102 -43.85 10.73 22.11
N ALA A 103 -45.10 11.06 21.81
CA ALA A 103 -45.51 12.42 21.48
C ALA A 103 -45.32 13.37 22.68
N ALA A 104 -44.31 14.25 22.59
CA ALA A 104 -44.21 15.42 23.46
C ALA A 104 -45.14 16.53 22.91
N PRO A 105 -45.96 17.20 23.74
CA PRO A 105 -46.93 18.18 23.25
C PRO A 105 -46.29 19.41 22.60
N VAL A 106 -46.88 19.86 21.49
CA VAL A 106 -46.61 21.18 20.91
C VAL A 106 -47.07 22.26 21.91
N GLN A 107 -46.16 23.15 22.30
CA GLN A 107 -46.52 24.40 22.98
C GLN A 107 -46.46 25.55 21.97
N GLU A 108 -47.61 26.20 21.76
CA GLU A 108 -47.70 27.45 21.01
C GLU A 108 -47.09 28.62 21.82
N PRO A 109 -46.48 29.62 21.15
CA PRO A 109 -45.87 30.76 21.84
C PRO A 109 -46.91 31.77 22.33
N GLN A 110 -46.90 32.10 23.62
CA GLN A 110 -47.64 33.24 24.18
C GLN A 110 -46.79 34.53 24.26
N PRO A 111 -47.37 35.73 24.04
CA PRO A 111 -46.62 36.99 23.97
C PRO A 111 -46.68 37.85 25.25
N VAL A 112 -45.56 38.44 25.65
CA VAL A 112 -45.40 39.52 26.66
C VAL A 112 -44.00 40.12 26.52
N GLN A 113 -43.72 41.42 26.72
CA GLN A 113 -44.53 42.63 26.68
C GLN A 113 -43.58 43.84 26.47
N ALA A 114 -44.12 45.03 26.19
CA ALA A 114 -43.36 46.24 25.83
C ALA A 114 -42.36 46.73 26.90
N HIS A 115 -41.33 47.49 26.46
CA HIS A 115 -40.61 48.48 27.28
C HIS A 115 -40.41 49.81 26.52
N GLN A 116 -40.33 50.90 27.27
CA GLN A 116 -40.50 52.31 26.87
C GLN A 116 -39.61 53.20 27.77
N VAL A 117 -39.20 54.43 27.42
CA VAL A 117 -39.40 55.29 26.24
C VAL A 117 -38.07 56.02 25.96
N GLN A 118 -37.75 56.44 24.72
CA GLN A 118 -37.16 57.78 24.46
C GLN A 118 -37.11 58.17 22.97
N GLN A 119 -37.49 59.42 22.68
CA GLN A 119 -37.42 60.07 21.37
C GLN A 119 -36.62 61.38 21.46
N ALA A 120 -35.76 61.65 20.47
CA ALA A 120 -35.24 62.96 20.08
C ALA A 120 -34.69 62.84 18.62
N PRO A 121 -34.46 63.92 17.85
CA PRO A 121 -35.28 64.16 16.67
C PRO A 121 -34.57 64.02 15.30
N TYR A 122 -35.40 63.79 14.27
CA TYR A 122 -35.16 63.92 12.82
C TYR A 122 -33.71 64.06 12.31
N ALA A 123 -33.21 62.97 11.73
CA ALA A 123 -32.32 62.98 10.57
C ALA A 123 -32.81 61.88 9.60
N GLU A 124 -32.95 62.19 8.31
CA GLU A 124 -33.47 61.29 7.28
C GLU A 124 -32.35 60.41 6.69
N PRO A 125 -32.43 59.07 6.74
CA PRO A 125 -31.47 58.20 6.07
C PRO A 125 -32.15 57.29 5.03
N LEU A 126 -31.75 57.50 3.77
CA LEU A 126 -31.60 56.53 2.67
C LEU A 126 -32.37 55.20 2.76
N ARG A 127 -33.22 54.94 1.75
CA ARG A 127 -33.91 53.66 1.53
C ARG A 127 -32.95 52.46 1.72
N PRO A 128 -33.35 51.42 2.48
CA PRO A 128 -32.57 50.19 2.55
C PRO A 128 -32.39 49.57 1.17
N ALA A 129 -31.15 49.24 0.80
CA ALA A 129 -30.91 48.36 -0.33
C ALA A 129 -31.57 47.01 -0.06
N GLN A 130 -32.33 46.49 -1.03
CA GLN A 130 -32.94 45.17 -0.90
C GLN A 130 -31.82 44.12 -0.75
N PRO A 131 -31.93 43.17 0.19
CA PRO A 131 -30.95 42.12 0.33
C PRO A 131 -30.94 41.26 -0.94
N VAL A 132 -29.81 41.25 -1.64
CA VAL A 132 -29.59 40.35 -2.76
C VAL A 132 -29.69 38.93 -2.21
N GLN A 133 -30.69 38.16 -2.63
CA GLN A 133 -30.80 36.77 -2.23
C GLN A 133 -29.58 36.02 -2.79
N ALA A 134 -28.74 35.52 -1.89
CA ALA A 134 -27.65 34.64 -2.26
C ALA A 134 -28.25 33.40 -2.93
N VAL A 135 -28.00 33.23 -4.23
CA VAL A 135 -28.43 32.06 -4.97
C VAL A 135 -27.73 30.86 -4.35
N GLN A 136 -28.47 30.07 -3.57
CA GLN A 136 -27.99 28.81 -3.03
C GLN A 136 -27.83 27.83 -4.19
N HIS A 137 -26.63 27.80 -4.77
CA HIS A 137 -26.25 26.71 -5.65
C HIS A 137 -26.40 25.41 -4.87
N PRO A 138 -27.16 24.41 -5.37
CA PRO A 138 -27.27 23.12 -4.70
C PRO A 138 -25.88 22.53 -4.53
N GLN A 139 -25.43 22.37 -3.29
CA GLN A 139 -24.19 21.63 -3.05
C GLN A 139 -24.38 20.21 -3.58
N PRO A 140 -23.45 19.68 -4.40
CA PRO A 140 -23.50 18.30 -4.84
C PRO A 140 -23.59 17.38 -3.62
N ALA A 141 -24.45 16.37 -3.70
CA ALA A 141 -24.56 15.37 -2.64
C ALA A 141 -23.17 14.77 -2.34
N PRO A 142 -22.79 14.57 -1.06
CA PRO A 142 -21.49 14.00 -0.72
C PRO A 142 -21.27 12.68 -1.45
N GLN A 143 -20.24 12.61 -2.30
CA GLN A 143 -19.96 11.37 -3.02
C GLN A 143 -19.61 10.26 -2.02
N PRO A 144 -20.17 9.05 -2.17
CA PRO A 144 -19.84 7.94 -1.29
C PRO A 144 -18.37 7.59 -1.44
N LEU A 145 -17.67 7.37 -0.33
CA LEU A 145 -16.26 6.99 -0.34
C LEU A 145 -16.06 5.70 -1.15
N PRO A 146 -14.97 5.58 -1.94
CA PRO A 146 -14.67 4.38 -2.70
C PRO A 146 -14.64 3.13 -1.81
N ARG A 147 -15.29 2.06 -2.27
CA ARG A 147 -15.43 0.82 -1.51
C ARG A 147 -14.12 0.06 -1.54
N LEU A 148 -13.50 -0.14 -0.39
CA LEU A 148 -12.30 -0.97 -0.27
C LEU A 148 -12.64 -2.35 0.30
N LEU A 149 -11.84 -3.35 -0.09
CA LEU A 149 -11.87 -4.69 0.50
C LEU A 149 -11.06 -4.68 1.80
N TYR A 150 -11.65 -5.18 2.88
CA TYR A 150 -11.03 -5.32 4.20
C TYR A 150 -10.67 -6.77 4.56
N THR A 151 -10.97 -7.71 3.67
CA THR A 151 -10.62 -9.13 3.77
C THR A 151 -10.13 -9.62 2.41
N LEU A 152 -9.19 -10.56 2.43
CA LEU A 152 -8.72 -11.29 1.24
C LEU A 152 -8.75 -12.79 1.53
N PRO A 153 -8.99 -13.64 0.51
CA PRO A 153 -8.91 -15.09 0.68
C PRO A 153 -7.45 -15.49 0.97
N PHE A 154 -7.26 -16.38 1.93
CA PHE A 154 -5.95 -16.76 2.45
C PHE A 154 -5.82 -18.29 2.58
N GLN A 155 -4.74 -18.85 2.03
CA GLN A 155 -4.36 -20.25 2.18
C GLN A 155 -3.06 -20.34 2.99
N SER A 156 -3.14 -20.93 4.18
CA SER A 156 -1.97 -21.19 5.03
C SER A 156 -1.04 -22.22 4.36
N ARG A 157 0.26 -21.93 4.31
CA ARG A 157 1.33 -22.81 3.79
C ARG A 157 2.52 -22.74 4.74
N ARG A 158 3.28 -23.84 4.88
CA ARG A 158 4.44 -23.91 5.81
C ARG A 158 5.51 -22.84 5.55
N SER A 159 5.69 -22.42 4.30
CA SER A 159 6.66 -21.39 3.90
C SER A 159 6.18 -19.95 4.12
N LEU A 160 4.90 -19.72 4.43
CA LEU A 160 4.36 -18.40 4.67
C LEU A 160 4.42 -18.03 6.15
N ARG A 161 4.89 -16.82 6.46
CA ARG A 161 4.92 -16.27 7.82
C ARG A 161 4.06 -15.00 7.88
N PRO A 162 2.85 -15.05 8.45
CA PRO A 162 2.02 -13.86 8.64
C PRO A 162 2.53 -13.01 9.81
N ALA A 163 2.37 -11.70 9.69
CA ALA A 163 2.58 -10.71 10.76
C ALA A 163 1.55 -9.58 10.60
N HIS A 164 1.33 -8.82 11.67
CA HIS A 164 0.35 -7.74 11.69
C HIS A 164 0.89 -6.51 12.41
N ALA A 165 0.55 -5.32 11.94
CA ALA A 165 0.77 -4.07 12.67
C ALA A 165 -0.29 -3.01 12.29
N ASP A 166 -0.74 -2.24 13.28
CA ASP A 166 -1.52 -1.02 13.06
C ASP A 166 -0.57 0.18 13.02
N ILE A 167 -0.28 0.69 11.81
CA ILE A 167 0.62 1.84 11.58
C ILE A 167 0.05 2.77 10.51
N CYS A 168 0.39 4.05 10.56
CA CYS A 168 -0.03 5.02 9.53
C CYS A 168 -1.56 5.03 9.28
N GLY A 169 -2.37 4.86 10.34
CA GLY A 169 -3.85 4.87 10.23
C GLY A 169 -4.44 3.65 9.51
N MET A 170 -3.65 2.60 9.32
CA MET A 170 -4.01 1.38 8.60
C MET A 170 -3.67 0.16 9.46
N GLY A 171 -4.55 -0.83 9.51
CA GLY A 171 -4.15 -2.18 9.88
C GLY A 171 -3.48 -2.84 8.68
N ILE A 172 -2.28 -3.35 8.83
CA ILE A 172 -1.51 -3.96 7.74
C ILE A 172 -1.29 -5.44 8.03
N GLU A 173 -1.82 -6.31 7.17
CA GLU A 173 -1.48 -7.73 7.18
C GLU A 173 -0.25 -7.95 6.31
N ALA A 174 0.87 -8.32 6.91
CA ALA A 174 2.10 -8.69 6.21
C ALA A 174 2.18 -10.21 6.08
N VAL A 175 2.58 -10.73 4.92
CA VAL A 175 2.87 -12.15 4.71
C VAL A 175 4.22 -12.30 4.04
N PHE A 176 5.18 -12.86 4.78
CA PHE A 176 6.53 -13.13 4.29
C PHE A 176 6.59 -14.51 3.62
N PHE A 177 7.32 -14.61 2.51
CA PHE A 177 7.44 -15.81 1.67
C PHE A 177 8.86 -15.98 1.11
N PRO A 178 9.29 -17.20 0.72
CA PRO A 178 10.54 -17.42 -0.01
C PRO A 178 10.38 -16.95 -1.46
N PRO A 179 11.18 -15.99 -1.96
CA PRO A 179 11.01 -15.42 -3.30
C PRO A 179 11.06 -16.46 -4.43
N GLU A 180 11.94 -17.46 -4.29
CA GLU A 180 12.11 -18.56 -5.23
C GLU A 180 10.89 -19.49 -5.33
N GLU A 181 10.23 -19.79 -4.21
CA GLU A 181 8.96 -20.55 -4.22
C GLU A 181 7.85 -19.76 -4.91
N ALA A 182 7.76 -18.45 -4.64
CA ALA A 182 6.77 -17.59 -5.26
C ALA A 182 7.02 -17.41 -6.77
N ALA A 183 8.28 -17.35 -7.22
CA ALA A 183 8.62 -17.26 -8.64
C ALA A 183 8.32 -18.56 -9.41
N ALA A 184 8.45 -19.71 -8.75
CA ALA A 184 8.22 -21.04 -9.33
C ALA A 184 6.73 -21.50 -9.28
N ASP A 185 5.84 -20.76 -8.62
CA ASP A 185 4.41 -21.09 -8.55
C ASP A 185 3.78 -21.03 -9.96
N THR A 186 2.96 -22.02 -10.33
CA THR A 186 2.37 -22.09 -11.68
C THR A 186 1.17 -21.18 -11.85
N ASP A 187 0.53 -20.76 -10.76
CA ASP A 187 -0.61 -19.84 -10.74
C ASP A 187 -0.10 -18.38 -10.83
N PRO A 188 -0.43 -17.62 -11.88
CA PRO A 188 0.03 -16.25 -12.05
C PRO A 188 -0.36 -15.30 -10.91
N ALA A 189 -1.54 -15.48 -10.30
CA ALA A 189 -1.98 -14.67 -9.18
C ALA A 189 -1.19 -15.02 -7.91
N ARG A 190 -0.85 -16.30 -7.68
CA ARG A 190 0.00 -16.72 -6.55
C ARG A 190 1.47 -16.36 -6.74
N ARG A 191 1.97 -16.26 -7.97
CA ARG A 191 3.29 -15.65 -8.23
C ARG A 191 3.38 -14.19 -7.79
N LEU A 192 2.25 -13.47 -7.77
CA LEU A 192 2.13 -12.08 -7.32
C LEU A 192 1.78 -11.96 -5.83
N VAL A 193 0.81 -12.76 -5.36
CA VAL A 193 0.25 -12.74 -4.00
C VAL A 193 0.25 -14.17 -3.44
N PRO A 194 1.36 -14.66 -2.86
CA PRO A 194 1.60 -16.10 -2.60
C PRO A 194 0.70 -16.77 -1.57
N PHE A 195 -0.12 -15.98 -0.85
CA PHE A 195 -1.10 -16.45 0.11
C PHE A 195 -2.51 -16.67 -0.47
N LEU A 196 -2.78 -16.27 -1.72
CA LEU A 196 -4.07 -16.57 -2.34
C LEU A 196 -4.25 -18.10 -2.49
N PRO A 197 -5.45 -18.64 -2.30
CA PRO A 197 -5.75 -20.01 -2.71
C PRO A 197 -5.65 -20.16 -4.23
N ALA A 198 -5.20 -21.32 -4.69
CA ALA A 198 -4.98 -21.57 -6.12
C ALA A 198 -6.26 -21.42 -6.95
N GLY A 199 -6.15 -20.75 -8.10
CA GLY A 199 -7.25 -20.53 -9.04
C GLY A 199 -8.31 -19.51 -8.62
N VAL A 200 -8.19 -18.88 -7.43
CA VAL A 200 -9.15 -17.87 -6.95
C VAL A 200 -8.90 -16.49 -7.58
N GLY A 201 -7.65 -16.18 -7.92
CA GLY A 201 -7.27 -14.91 -8.54
C GLY A 201 -7.07 -15.04 -10.05
N ARG A 202 -7.70 -14.14 -10.84
CA ARG A 202 -7.43 -13.99 -12.27
C ARG A 202 -6.65 -12.70 -12.52
N VAL A 203 -5.39 -12.80 -12.93
CA VAL A 203 -4.62 -11.61 -13.34
C VAL A 203 -5.28 -11.01 -14.59
N LEU A 204 -5.69 -9.74 -14.50
CA LEU A 204 -6.30 -9.00 -15.61
C LEU A 204 -5.27 -8.21 -16.41
N THR A 205 -4.25 -7.70 -15.73
CA THR A 205 -3.18 -6.88 -16.30
C THR A 205 -1.93 -6.91 -15.42
N THR A 206 -0.78 -6.69 -16.03
CA THR A 206 0.56 -6.62 -15.44
C THR A 206 1.32 -5.37 -15.91
N GLU A 207 2.42 -5.06 -15.22
CA GLU A 207 3.40 -4.02 -15.58
C GLU A 207 3.72 -4.04 -17.09
N GLY A 208 3.51 -2.89 -17.75
CA GLY A 208 3.69 -2.72 -19.19
C GLY A 208 2.39 -2.62 -20.01
N ASP A 209 1.23 -3.07 -19.50
CA ASP A 209 -0.05 -2.95 -20.20
C ASP A 209 -0.61 -1.51 -20.20
N GLY A 210 -0.11 -0.63 -19.33
CA GLY A 210 -0.48 0.79 -19.26
C GLY A 210 -1.91 1.07 -18.77
N VAL A 211 -2.52 0.15 -18.02
CA VAL A 211 -3.87 0.32 -17.46
C VAL A 211 -3.89 1.43 -16.42
N ARG A 212 -4.74 2.44 -16.64
CA ARG A 212 -4.88 3.61 -15.76
C ARG A 212 -6.26 3.72 -15.12
N PHE A 213 -6.26 4.01 -13.84
CA PHE A 213 -7.44 4.38 -13.06
C PHE A 213 -7.40 5.86 -12.67
N ARG A 214 -8.56 6.50 -12.59
CA ARG A 214 -8.72 7.92 -12.27
C ARG A 214 -9.78 8.15 -11.19
N MET A 215 -9.51 9.13 -10.33
CA MET A 215 -10.51 9.71 -9.43
C MET A 215 -10.27 11.21 -9.40
N GLY A 216 -11.09 11.97 -10.12
CA GLY A 216 -10.79 13.36 -10.45
C GLY A 216 -9.41 13.48 -11.10
N GLU A 217 -8.56 14.28 -10.48
CA GLU A 217 -7.19 14.55 -10.94
C GLU A 217 -6.16 13.45 -10.60
N LEU A 218 -6.48 12.54 -9.68
CA LEU A 218 -5.59 11.43 -9.34
C LEU A 218 -5.56 10.42 -10.48
N VAL A 219 -4.35 10.06 -10.93
CA VAL A 219 -4.09 9.04 -11.95
C VAL A 219 -3.22 7.93 -11.35
N ALA A 220 -3.71 6.70 -11.37
CA ALA A 220 -2.99 5.53 -10.88
C ALA A 220 -2.74 4.52 -12.00
N GLU A 221 -1.52 3.98 -12.06
CA GLU A 221 -1.08 2.97 -13.02
C GLU A 221 -0.42 1.84 -12.21
N PRO A 222 -1.20 0.86 -11.71
CA PRO A 222 -0.69 -0.16 -10.81
C PRO A 222 0.10 -1.25 -11.56
N ASP A 223 1.09 -1.82 -10.88
CA ASP A 223 1.98 -2.85 -11.43
C ASP A 223 1.26 -4.20 -11.74
N ALA A 224 0.09 -4.45 -11.14
CA ALA A 224 -0.86 -5.45 -11.61
C ALA A 224 -2.29 -5.22 -11.09
N VAL A 225 -3.27 -5.82 -11.77
CA VAL A 225 -4.64 -5.97 -11.26
C VAL A 225 -5.02 -7.45 -11.29
N ILE A 226 -5.50 -7.95 -10.15
CA ILE A 226 -5.99 -9.34 -10.00
C ILE A 226 -7.46 -9.29 -9.63
N GLU A 227 -8.30 -9.92 -10.43
CA GLU A 227 -9.71 -10.11 -10.14
C GLU A 227 -9.93 -11.23 -9.13
N LEU A 228 -10.85 -10.98 -8.20
CA LEU A 228 -11.39 -11.94 -7.25
C LEU A 228 -12.93 -11.95 -7.38
N PRO A 229 -13.62 -13.01 -6.93
CA PRO A 229 -15.09 -13.01 -6.83
C PRO A 229 -15.66 -11.84 -6.00
N ALA A 230 -14.90 -11.34 -5.01
CA ALA A 230 -15.31 -10.25 -4.14
C ALA A 230 -14.99 -8.83 -4.68
N GLY A 231 -14.17 -8.69 -5.73
CA GLY A 231 -13.66 -7.40 -6.18
C GLY A 231 -12.32 -7.49 -6.92
N LEU A 232 -11.45 -6.51 -6.68
CA LEU A 232 -10.13 -6.40 -7.30
C LEU A 232 -9.03 -6.35 -6.24
N ILE A 233 -7.87 -6.94 -6.50
CA ILE A 233 -6.59 -6.57 -5.89
C ILE A 233 -5.91 -5.57 -6.84
N ILE A 234 -5.51 -4.44 -6.28
CA ILE A 234 -4.67 -3.45 -6.95
C ILE A 234 -3.29 -3.57 -6.35
N LEU A 235 -2.33 -3.99 -7.18
CA LEU A 235 -0.99 -4.39 -6.75
C LEU A 235 0.04 -3.34 -7.13
N GLU A 236 0.79 -2.86 -6.15
CA GLU A 236 2.05 -2.15 -6.33
C GLU A 236 3.21 -3.09 -6.01
N VAL A 237 4.25 -3.11 -6.83
CA VAL A 237 5.48 -3.89 -6.65
C VAL A 237 6.64 -2.94 -6.42
N LYS A 238 7.34 -3.10 -5.30
CA LYS A 238 8.49 -2.27 -4.92
C LYS A 238 9.66 -3.21 -4.54
N PRO A 239 10.48 -3.62 -5.52
CA PRO A 239 11.48 -4.68 -5.31
C PRO A 239 12.71 -4.26 -4.49
N LYS A 240 12.83 -2.98 -4.09
CA LYS A 240 13.89 -2.46 -3.17
C LYS A 240 15.32 -2.92 -3.52
N GLY A 241 15.64 -3.05 -4.80
CA GLY A 241 16.95 -3.54 -5.27
C GLY A 241 17.23 -5.01 -4.94
N GLY A 242 16.19 -5.84 -4.77
CA GLY A 242 16.28 -7.24 -4.38
C GLY A 242 16.52 -7.46 -2.88
N ARG A 243 16.58 -6.40 -2.06
CA ARG A 243 16.76 -6.54 -0.60
C ARG A 243 15.46 -7.07 0.02
N PRO A 244 15.50 -8.21 0.74
CA PRO A 244 14.33 -8.69 1.48
C PRO A 244 14.03 -7.77 2.67
N ASP A 245 12.74 -7.60 2.96
CA ASP A 245 12.25 -7.02 4.19
C ASP A 245 12.45 -7.99 5.36
N ASP A 246 12.75 -7.44 6.54
CA ASP A 246 12.96 -8.19 7.78
C ASP A 246 11.60 -8.48 8.46
N PRO A 247 11.20 -9.75 8.65
CA PRO A 247 9.94 -10.11 9.31
C PRO A 247 9.77 -9.58 10.74
N LEU A 248 10.85 -9.19 11.43
CA LEU A 248 10.78 -8.62 12.77
C LEU A 248 10.65 -7.08 12.76
N ASN A 249 11.31 -6.41 11.81
CA ASN A 249 11.43 -4.95 11.78
C ASN A 249 10.72 -4.27 10.59
N TRP A 250 9.94 -5.01 9.79
CA TRP A 250 9.22 -4.49 8.62
C TRP A 250 8.35 -3.28 8.96
N ALA A 251 7.59 -3.32 10.06
CA ALA A 251 6.65 -2.27 10.44
C ALA A 251 7.37 -0.92 10.68
N GLN A 252 8.62 -0.96 11.14
CA GLN A 252 9.46 0.22 11.35
C GLN A 252 10.22 0.66 10.08
N THR A 253 10.42 -0.23 9.10
CA THR A 253 11.25 0.00 7.90
C THR A 253 10.45 0.19 6.60
N ILE A 254 9.16 -0.16 6.58
CA ILE A 254 8.27 0.02 5.43
C ILE A 254 8.07 1.50 5.11
N ARG A 255 8.09 1.88 3.82
CA ARG A 255 8.04 3.29 3.41
C ARG A 255 6.60 3.77 3.36
N GLU A 256 6.30 4.83 4.09
CA GLU A 256 4.96 5.44 4.15
C GLU A 256 4.47 5.85 2.75
N LYS A 257 5.36 6.46 1.93
CA LYS A 257 5.04 6.82 0.54
C LYS A 257 4.57 5.62 -0.30
N ASP A 258 5.22 4.46 -0.16
CA ASP A 258 4.88 3.26 -0.93
C ASP A 258 3.49 2.73 -0.51
N LEU A 259 3.14 2.82 0.79
CA LEU A 259 1.82 2.49 1.31
C LEU A 259 0.74 3.45 0.80
N LEU A 260 1.02 4.76 0.81
CA LEU A 260 0.09 5.80 0.37
C LEU A 260 -0.14 5.75 -1.14
N GLN A 261 0.88 5.45 -1.95
CA GLN A 261 0.74 5.19 -3.38
C GLN A 261 -0.19 3.99 -3.62
N THR A 262 0.06 2.87 -2.94
CA THR A 262 -0.74 1.64 -3.04
C THR A 262 -2.21 1.90 -2.68
N LEU A 263 -2.45 2.67 -1.62
CA LEU A 263 -3.79 3.03 -1.19
C LEU A 263 -4.47 3.99 -2.18
N ALA A 264 -3.76 5.00 -2.68
CA ALA A 264 -4.27 5.92 -3.71
C ALA A 264 -4.67 5.17 -4.99
N ALA A 265 -3.86 4.19 -5.42
CA ALA A 265 -4.18 3.35 -6.58
C ALA A 265 -5.46 2.52 -6.37
N ALA A 266 -5.64 1.91 -5.19
CA ALA A 266 -6.85 1.18 -4.86
C ALA A 266 -8.10 2.08 -4.77
N ILE A 267 -7.95 3.29 -4.22
CA ILE A 267 -9.01 4.31 -4.16
C ILE A 267 -9.46 4.71 -5.57
N ALA A 268 -8.51 5.03 -6.46
CA ALA A 268 -8.81 5.39 -7.86
C ALA A 268 -9.48 4.25 -8.63
N ALA A 269 -9.00 3.01 -8.46
CA ALA A 269 -9.60 1.85 -9.11
C ALA A 269 -11.01 1.54 -8.59
N ALA A 270 -11.22 1.58 -7.27
CA ALA A 270 -12.54 1.38 -6.68
C ALA A 270 -13.55 2.45 -7.12
N HIS A 271 -13.11 3.70 -7.23
CA HIS A 271 -13.93 4.80 -7.74
C HIS A 271 -14.31 4.58 -9.21
N GLN A 272 -13.33 4.43 -10.12
CA GLN A 272 -13.61 4.33 -11.56
C GLN A 272 -14.38 3.06 -11.94
N THR A 273 -14.09 1.93 -11.29
CA THR A 273 -14.74 0.64 -11.65
C THR A 273 -16.07 0.40 -10.94
N GLY A 274 -16.36 1.14 -9.86
CA GLY A 274 -17.47 0.86 -8.95
C GLY A 274 -17.35 -0.46 -8.17
N ARG A 275 -16.23 -1.19 -8.32
CA ARG A 275 -15.99 -2.49 -7.68
C ARG A 275 -15.17 -2.31 -6.39
N PRO A 276 -15.38 -3.14 -5.35
CA PRO A 276 -14.51 -3.14 -4.19
C PRO A 276 -13.04 -3.44 -4.55
N ALA A 277 -12.09 -2.67 -4.01
CA ALA A 277 -10.65 -2.87 -4.28
C ALA A 277 -9.82 -3.09 -3.01
N ALA A 278 -8.91 -4.05 -3.02
CA ALA A 278 -7.87 -4.24 -2.01
C ALA A 278 -6.59 -3.51 -2.42
N ALA A 279 -6.04 -2.70 -1.52
CA ALA A 279 -4.72 -2.11 -1.64
C ALA A 279 -3.66 -3.14 -1.21
N VAL A 280 -2.80 -3.58 -2.14
CA VAL A 280 -1.78 -4.61 -1.86
C VAL A 280 -0.42 -4.13 -2.35
N LEU A 281 0.56 -4.08 -1.45
CA LEU A 281 1.96 -3.75 -1.75
C LEU A 281 2.79 -5.03 -1.69
N ARG A 282 3.54 -5.33 -2.75
CA ARG A 282 4.51 -6.43 -2.82
C ARG A 282 5.94 -5.91 -2.77
N THR A 283 6.79 -6.60 -2.03
CA THR A 283 8.26 -6.47 -2.12
C THR A 283 8.88 -7.83 -2.46
N THR A 284 10.20 -7.95 -2.42
CA THR A 284 10.93 -9.16 -2.84
C THR A 284 10.43 -10.44 -2.15
N ASN A 285 10.15 -10.37 -0.84
CA ASN A 285 9.85 -11.51 0.03
C ASN A 285 8.61 -11.28 0.92
N ALA A 286 7.84 -10.21 0.70
CA ALA A 286 6.67 -9.87 1.51
C ALA A 286 5.52 -9.31 0.66
N VAL A 287 4.30 -9.59 1.09
CA VAL A 287 3.09 -8.89 0.62
C VAL A 287 2.42 -8.23 1.81
N TYR A 288 2.02 -6.98 1.64
CA TYR A 288 1.34 -6.15 2.63
C TYR A 288 -0.06 -5.80 2.12
N PHE A 289 -1.09 -6.34 2.76
CA PHE A 289 -2.48 -5.98 2.49
C PHE A 289 -2.90 -4.85 3.44
N LEU A 290 -3.33 -3.72 2.88
CA LEU A 290 -3.62 -2.51 3.64
C LEU A 290 -5.13 -2.42 3.94
N ARG A 291 -5.47 -2.32 5.24
CA ARG A 291 -6.83 -2.14 5.75
C ARG A 291 -6.96 -0.75 6.39
N PRO A 292 -7.14 0.33 5.59
CA PRO A 292 -7.20 1.70 6.10
C PRO A 292 -8.45 1.99 6.91
N GLY A 293 -8.33 2.81 7.96
CA GLY A 293 -9.51 3.37 8.62
C GLY A 293 -10.27 4.33 7.69
N PRO A 294 -11.61 4.49 7.83
CA PRO A 294 -12.40 5.40 6.99
C PRO A 294 -11.87 6.85 6.97
N ALA A 295 -11.29 7.31 8.08
CA ALA A 295 -10.68 8.63 8.18
C ALA A 295 -9.43 8.79 7.30
N ALA A 296 -8.64 7.73 7.10
CA ALA A 296 -7.48 7.75 6.21
C ALA A 296 -7.90 7.75 4.73
N VAL A 297 -8.92 6.96 4.38
CA VAL A 297 -9.53 6.96 3.03
C VAL A 297 -10.12 8.34 2.71
N LYS A 298 -10.88 8.93 3.64
CA LYS A 298 -11.45 10.28 3.45
C LYS A 298 -10.36 11.34 3.30
N PHE A 299 -9.33 11.32 4.16
CA PHE A 299 -8.21 12.26 4.06
C PHE A 299 -7.53 12.22 2.69
N LEU A 300 -7.31 11.03 2.13
CA LEU A 300 -6.70 10.92 0.78
C LEU A 300 -7.65 11.38 -0.32
N ALA A 301 -8.95 11.05 -0.23
CA ALA A 301 -9.94 11.53 -1.20
C ALA A 301 -10.07 13.07 -1.19
N ASP A 302 -10.13 13.69 0.00
CA ASP A 302 -10.19 15.14 0.18
C ASP A 302 -8.91 15.85 -0.32
N ALA A 303 -7.77 15.16 -0.32
CA ALA A 303 -6.47 15.74 -0.67
C ALA A 303 -6.15 15.74 -2.18
N ILE A 304 -6.94 15.07 -3.04
CA ILE A 304 -6.62 14.89 -4.47
C ILE A 304 -6.43 16.23 -5.20
N GLU A 305 -7.40 17.13 -5.09
CA GLU A 305 -7.39 18.42 -5.77
C GLU A 305 -6.30 19.37 -5.21
N PRO A 306 -6.21 19.62 -3.89
CA PRO A 306 -5.11 20.43 -3.32
C PRO A 306 -3.71 19.88 -3.63
N ALA A 307 -3.53 18.56 -3.66
CA ALA A 307 -2.25 17.95 -4.03
C ALA A 307 -1.92 18.15 -5.52
N HIS A 308 -2.92 18.09 -6.41
CA HIS A 308 -2.71 18.36 -7.83
C HIS A 308 -2.38 19.84 -8.12
N GLU A 309 -3.01 20.78 -7.42
CA GLU A 309 -2.67 22.20 -7.51
C GLU A 309 -1.24 22.48 -7.05
N LEU A 310 -0.87 21.96 -5.87
CA LEU A 310 0.49 22.09 -5.34
C LEU A 310 1.54 21.41 -6.24
N TRP A 311 1.21 20.24 -6.80
CA TRP A 311 2.06 19.55 -7.76
C TRP A 311 2.30 20.40 -9.01
N ARG A 312 1.25 20.89 -9.68
CA ARG A 312 1.41 21.77 -10.87
C ARG A 312 2.24 23.01 -10.55
N ALA A 313 1.98 23.66 -9.42
CA ALA A 313 2.71 24.85 -8.98
C ALA A 313 4.20 24.60 -8.68
N THR A 314 4.62 23.35 -8.44
CA THR A 314 6.00 23.00 -8.04
C THR A 314 6.76 22.17 -9.07
N SER A 315 6.08 21.44 -9.94
CA SER A 315 6.68 20.62 -11.01
C SER A 315 6.99 21.41 -12.28
N GLY A 316 6.18 22.42 -12.60
CA GLY A 316 6.19 23.07 -13.92
C GLY A 316 5.71 22.15 -15.05
N ASP A 317 4.98 21.08 -14.72
CA ASP A 317 4.43 20.09 -15.64
C ASP A 317 2.91 20.27 -15.76
N ASP A 318 2.45 20.53 -16.98
CA ASP A 318 1.05 20.80 -17.33
C ASP A 318 0.25 19.53 -17.73
N ARG A 319 0.79 18.32 -17.53
CA ARG A 319 0.06 17.07 -17.88
C ARG A 319 -1.29 16.97 -17.12
N PRO A 320 -2.31 16.32 -17.72
CA PRO A 320 -3.64 16.22 -17.13
C PRO A 320 -3.70 15.21 -15.96
N GLY A 321 -3.46 15.72 -14.75
CA GLY A 321 -3.61 15.03 -13.48
C GLY A 321 -2.30 14.69 -12.78
N ILE A 322 -2.40 14.29 -11.51
CA ILE A 322 -1.29 13.91 -10.65
C ILE A 322 -1.14 12.38 -10.58
N ALA A 323 0.06 11.86 -10.83
CA ALA A 323 0.34 10.44 -10.69
C ALA A 323 0.28 10.00 -9.21
N ALA A 324 -0.19 8.79 -8.93
CA ALA A 324 -0.34 8.27 -7.56
C ALA A 324 0.96 8.30 -6.74
N LEU A 325 2.12 8.15 -7.39
CA LEU A 325 3.45 8.30 -6.79
C LEU A 325 3.74 9.74 -6.31
N ASP A 326 3.42 10.73 -7.14
CA ASP A 326 3.65 12.15 -6.85
C ASP A 326 2.63 12.66 -5.82
N PHE A 327 1.38 12.22 -5.94
CA PHE A 327 0.34 12.42 -4.94
C PHE A 327 0.78 11.87 -3.58
N ALA A 328 1.24 10.62 -3.51
CA ALA A 328 1.75 10.00 -2.29
C ALA A 328 2.95 10.76 -1.70
N ALA A 329 3.84 11.32 -2.53
CA ALA A 329 4.97 12.13 -2.07
C ALA A 329 4.50 13.43 -1.40
N ILE A 330 3.52 14.12 -1.98
CA ILE A 330 2.95 15.37 -1.44
C ILE A 330 2.18 15.12 -0.15
N VAL A 331 1.30 14.11 -0.12
CA VAL A 331 0.43 13.89 1.05
C VAL A 331 1.12 13.16 2.20
N ALA A 332 2.30 12.56 2.01
CA ALA A 332 3.02 11.84 3.06
C ALA A 332 3.27 12.68 4.33
N ALA A 333 3.79 13.90 4.19
CA ALA A 333 4.08 14.77 5.32
C ALA A 333 2.84 15.18 6.15
N PRO A 334 1.74 15.70 5.55
CA PRO A 334 0.54 16.01 6.33
C PRO A 334 -0.19 14.74 6.84
N PHE A 335 -0.11 13.61 6.13
CA PHE A 335 -0.66 12.33 6.58
C PHE A 335 0.08 11.83 7.85
N ALA A 336 1.41 11.81 7.84
CA ALA A 336 2.24 11.37 8.96
C ALA A 336 2.06 12.23 10.23
N ARG A 337 1.71 13.52 10.09
CA ARG A 337 1.32 14.38 11.22
C ARG A 337 0.05 13.92 11.93
N ARG A 338 -0.87 13.28 11.21
CA ARG A 338 -2.15 12.79 11.74
C ARG A 338 -2.09 11.32 12.18
N TRP A 339 -1.27 10.51 11.51
CA TRP A 339 -1.01 9.12 11.84
C TRP A 339 0.50 8.83 11.86
N PRO A 340 1.20 9.24 12.93
CA PRO A 340 2.63 9.02 13.04
C PRO A 340 2.95 7.53 13.11
N LYS A 341 4.05 7.17 12.46
CA LYS A 341 4.62 5.82 12.49
C LYS A 341 5.44 5.61 13.79
N PRO A 342 5.50 4.39 14.34
CA PRO A 342 6.40 4.08 15.45
C PRO A 342 7.86 4.45 15.11
N GLU A 343 8.54 5.10 16.05
CA GLU A 343 9.92 5.53 15.84
C GLU A 343 10.89 4.34 15.87
N HIS A 344 11.79 4.27 14.88
CA HIS A 344 12.95 3.37 14.88
C HIS A 344 14.16 4.12 15.45
N GLU A 345 15.06 3.43 16.16
CA GLU A 345 16.29 4.04 16.73
C GLU A 345 17.10 4.84 15.67
N GLY A 346 17.38 4.28 14.50
CA GLY A 346 17.98 5.00 13.37
C GLY A 346 17.26 6.28 12.89
N HIS A 347 15.96 6.47 13.13
CA HIS A 347 15.28 7.76 12.88
C HIS A 347 15.64 8.79 13.96
N ARG A 348 15.87 8.37 15.21
CA ARG A 348 16.38 9.23 16.27
C ARG A 348 17.83 9.65 15.95
N ASP A 349 18.71 8.70 15.66
CA ASP A 349 20.10 8.96 15.24
C ASP A 349 20.16 9.91 14.03
N GLY A 350 19.32 9.70 13.02
CA GLY A 350 19.25 10.55 11.84
C GLY A 350 18.83 11.98 12.17
N ARG A 351 17.84 12.17 13.05
CA ARG A 351 17.39 13.49 13.51
C ARG A 351 18.42 14.17 14.41
N GLU A 352 19.08 13.43 15.31
CA GLU A 352 20.13 13.96 16.17
C GLU A 352 21.35 14.40 15.33
N ARG A 353 21.76 13.62 14.31
CA ARG A 353 22.80 14.01 13.34
C ARG A 353 22.40 15.22 12.50
N HIS A 354 21.16 15.25 11.99
CA HIS A 354 20.67 16.41 11.22
C HIS A 354 20.59 17.68 12.09
N LYS A 355 20.14 17.56 13.34
CA LYS A 355 20.13 18.66 14.31
C LYS A 355 21.55 19.14 14.63
N ALA A 356 22.52 18.24 14.77
CA ALA A 356 23.93 18.59 14.95
C ALA A 356 24.53 19.30 13.72
N MET A 357 24.09 18.97 12.50
CA MET A 357 24.47 19.70 11.27
C MET A 357 23.82 21.09 11.14
N LEU A 358 22.76 21.37 11.90
CA LEU A 358 22.04 22.65 11.91
C LEU A 358 22.39 23.54 13.11
N GLN A 359 23.29 23.09 14.00
CA GLN A 359 23.85 23.91 15.07
C GLN A 359 25.22 24.45 14.60
N PRO A 360 25.43 25.79 14.60
CA PRO A 360 26.64 26.42 14.09
C PRO A 360 27.85 26.28 15.04
#